data_AF-A0A4Y9ZWN5-F1
#
_entry.id   AF-A0A4Y9ZWN5-F1
#
_cell.length_a   1.000
_cell.length_b   1.000
_cell.length_c   1.000
_cell.angle_alpha   90.00
_cell.angle_beta   90.00
_cell.angle_gamma   90.00
#
_symmetry.space_group_name_H-M   'P 1'
#
loop_
_entity.id
_entity.type
_entity.pdbx_description
1 polymer ?
#
loop_
_entity_poly.entity_id
_entity_poly.type
_entity_poly.pdbx_seq_one_letter_code
_entity_poly.pdbx_strand_id
1 'polypeptide(L)'
;MDAKQPYGTGTRRIPREKSVWWPLSKDIADASNRLGLGTLHEVNKMHPRDWDNPGRVRVQWKKDGRLVNPHIKTKKQLLEMISITIQRLRPDNTPKAPYIYPEPAAPPTSTKPAKSKSGSSKSSGKTKSEAKPPAQSGRPLPTPPDSPPLASRISPYSPALSSGVLIDTVKAGMSAPDAGNAAIPGAGASGKGKRKVLRVRG
;
A
#
# COMPACT_ATOMS: atom_id res chain seq x y z
N MET A 1 -4.84 -4.42 -9.05
CA MET A 1 -3.95 -5.46 -9.60
C MET A 1 -2.52 -5.32 -9.08
N ASP A 2 -2.27 -4.41 -8.12
CA ASP A 2 -0.97 -4.25 -7.49
C ASP A 2 -0.66 -5.42 -6.57
N ALA A 3 0.46 -6.09 -6.81
CA ALA A 3 0.96 -7.17 -6.00
C ALA A 3 1.21 -6.71 -4.56
N LYS A 4 1.72 -5.49 -4.32
CA LYS A 4 2.01 -4.99 -2.96
C LYS A 4 0.79 -5.04 -2.02
N GLN A 5 -0.40 -4.90 -2.57
CA GLN A 5 -1.64 -4.79 -1.81
C GLN A 5 -2.22 -6.17 -1.41
N PRO A 6 -2.99 -6.26 -0.31
CA PRO A 6 -3.72 -7.48 0.05
C PRO A 6 -4.79 -7.82 -0.99
N TYR A 7 -5.16 -9.10 -1.05
CA TYR A 7 -6.31 -9.54 -1.85
C TYR A 7 -7.61 -9.05 -1.18
N GLY A 8 -8.43 -8.30 -1.90
CA GLY A 8 -9.68 -7.77 -1.36
C GLY A 8 -10.41 -6.78 -2.27
N THR A 9 -11.62 -6.42 -1.84
CA THR A 9 -12.45 -5.42 -2.52
C THR A 9 -11.87 -4.02 -2.29
N GLY A 10 -11.53 -3.33 -3.37
CA GLY A 10 -10.94 -1.98 -3.31
C GLY A 10 -9.41 -1.93 -3.40
N THR A 11 -8.74 -3.08 -3.43
CA THR A 11 -7.28 -3.20 -3.60
C THR A 11 -6.96 -4.21 -4.73
N ARG A 12 -6.21 -5.29 -4.46
CA ARG A 12 -5.91 -6.33 -5.43
C ARG A 12 -7.08 -7.31 -5.53
N ARG A 13 -7.63 -7.47 -6.74
CA ARG A 13 -8.77 -8.36 -7.04
C ARG A 13 -8.40 -9.62 -7.83
N ILE A 14 -7.11 -9.88 -7.98
CA ILE A 14 -6.55 -11.02 -8.73
C ILE A 14 -5.49 -11.74 -7.88
N PRO A 15 -5.19 -13.01 -8.14
CA PRO A 15 -4.10 -13.74 -7.48
C PRO A 15 -2.77 -13.01 -7.63
N ARG A 16 -1.87 -13.18 -6.66
CA ARG A 16 -0.58 -12.46 -6.61
C ARG A 16 0.32 -12.84 -7.79
N GLU A 17 0.36 -14.12 -8.15
CA GLU A 17 1.13 -14.64 -9.30
C GLU A 17 0.73 -13.99 -10.62
N LYS A 18 -0.57 -13.75 -10.79
CA LYS A 18 -1.12 -13.07 -11.98
C LYS A 18 -1.12 -11.56 -11.87
N SER A 19 -0.61 -10.99 -10.78
CA SER A 19 -0.59 -9.55 -10.51
C SER A 19 0.74 -8.91 -10.90
N VAL A 20 0.87 -7.60 -10.77
CA VAL A 20 2.09 -6.88 -11.19
C VAL A 20 2.61 -6.05 -10.01
N TRP A 21 3.92 -6.02 -9.82
CA TRP A 21 4.59 -5.08 -8.93
C TRP A 21 4.59 -3.68 -9.53
N TRP A 22 4.17 -2.69 -8.74
CA TRP A 22 4.16 -1.27 -9.16
C TRP A 22 3.39 -1.03 -10.48
N PRO A 23 2.10 -1.41 -10.58
CA PRO A 23 1.34 -1.21 -11.81
C PRO A 23 1.12 0.28 -12.07
N LEU A 24 1.56 0.76 -13.23
CA LEU A 24 1.34 2.15 -13.65
C LEU A 24 0.07 2.26 -14.51
N SER A 25 -0.64 3.37 -14.36
CA SER A 25 -1.83 3.67 -15.17
C SER A 25 -1.52 3.69 -16.67
N LYS A 26 -0.32 4.16 -17.06
CA LYS A 26 0.18 4.13 -18.44
C LYS A 26 0.32 2.71 -18.98
N ASP A 27 0.89 1.79 -18.19
CA ASP A 27 1.09 0.39 -18.62
C ASP A 27 -0.23 -0.35 -18.75
N ILE A 28 -1.19 -0.05 -17.86
CA ILE A 28 -2.56 -0.57 -17.94
C ILE A 28 -3.24 -0.08 -19.23
N ALA A 29 -3.05 1.18 -19.60
CA ALA A 29 -3.61 1.73 -20.84
C ALA A 29 -2.98 1.07 -22.08
N ASP A 30 -1.65 0.96 -22.14
CA ASP A 30 -0.95 0.30 -23.27
C ASP A 30 -1.36 -1.18 -23.39
N ALA A 31 -1.39 -1.91 -22.27
CA ALA A 31 -1.81 -3.31 -22.25
C ALA A 31 -3.27 -3.48 -22.72
N SER A 32 -4.17 -2.57 -22.34
CA SER A 32 -5.57 -2.62 -22.77
C SER A 32 -5.72 -2.33 -24.27
N ASN A 33 -4.95 -1.39 -24.81
CA ASN A 33 -4.90 -1.10 -26.25
C ASN A 33 -4.38 -2.30 -27.05
N ARG A 34 -3.32 -2.97 -26.58
CA ARG A 34 -2.76 -4.19 -27.22
C ARG A 34 -3.73 -5.37 -27.23
N LEU A 35 -4.66 -5.42 -26.27
CA LEU A 35 -5.75 -6.41 -26.23
C LEU A 35 -6.91 -6.06 -27.18
N GLY A 36 -6.82 -4.96 -27.94
CA GLY A 36 -7.87 -4.50 -28.85
C GLY A 36 -9.09 -3.91 -28.13
N LEU A 37 -8.93 -3.47 -26.88
CA LEU A 37 -10.03 -2.92 -26.09
C LEU A 37 -10.06 -1.39 -26.19
N GLY A 38 -11.26 -0.83 -26.33
CA GLY A 38 -11.44 0.63 -26.28
C GLY A 38 -11.00 1.17 -24.93
N THR A 39 -10.01 2.06 -24.91
CA THR A 39 -9.35 2.49 -23.67
C THR A 39 -9.28 4.02 -23.59
N LEU A 40 -9.62 4.58 -22.43
CA LEU A 40 -9.46 6.00 -22.12
C LEU A 40 -8.60 6.15 -20.86
N HIS A 41 -7.48 6.87 -20.98
CA HIS A 41 -6.53 7.12 -19.89
C HIS A 41 -6.71 8.53 -19.34
N GLU A 42 -7.28 8.63 -18.15
CA GLU A 42 -7.47 9.89 -17.43
C GLU A 42 -6.30 10.09 -16.46
N VAL A 43 -5.22 10.68 -16.96
CA VAL A 43 -3.93 10.77 -16.26
C VAL A 43 -4.00 11.52 -14.92
N ASN A 44 -4.86 12.54 -14.83
CA ASN A 44 -4.96 13.41 -13.65
C ASN A 44 -5.93 12.90 -12.57
N LYS A 45 -6.60 11.75 -12.78
CA LYS A 45 -7.56 11.20 -11.80
C LYS A 45 -6.86 10.24 -10.87
N MET A 46 -7.19 10.29 -9.59
CA MET A 46 -6.53 9.48 -8.56
C MET A 46 -7.54 8.67 -7.76
N HIS A 47 -7.13 7.50 -7.29
CA HIS A 47 -7.94 6.72 -6.38
C HIS A 47 -7.67 7.18 -4.93
N PRO A 48 -8.68 7.38 -4.06
CA PRO A 48 -8.45 7.88 -2.70
C PRO A 48 -7.51 7.00 -1.85
N ARG A 49 -7.43 5.69 -2.14
CA ARG A 49 -6.51 4.75 -1.46
C ARG A 49 -5.12 4.63 -2.10
N ASP A 50 -4.94 5.19 -3.29
CA ASP A 50 -3.72 5.08 -4.12
C ASP A 50 -3.49 6.44 -4.78
N TRP A 51 -3.33 7.47 -3.93
CA TRP A 51 -3.27 8.88 -4.34
C TRP A 51 -1.90 9.24 -4.92
N ASP A 52 -0.86 8.49 -4.55
CA ASP A 52 0.53 8.63 -5.01
C ASP A 52 0.74 8.09 -6.42
N ASN A 53 -0.15 7.22 -6.90
CA ASN A 53 -0.13 6.68 -8.26
C ASN A 53 -1.31 7.21 -9.09
N PRO A 54 -1.20 8.40 -9.69
CA PRO A 54 -2.27 8.97 -10.48
C PRO A 54 -2.51 8.23 -11.80
N GLY A 55 -3.78 8.23 -12.17
CA GLY A 55 -4.32 7.77 -13.43
C GLY A 55 -5.51 6.84 -13.24
N ARG A 56 -6.58 7.09 -13.98
CA ARG A 56 -7.74 6.18 -14.09
C ARG A 56 -7.85 5.69 -15.52
N VAL A 57 -7.88 4.38 -15.71
CA VAL A 57 -8.09 3.77 -17.03
C VAL A 57 -9.52 3.25 -17.12
N ARG A 58 -10.27 3.72 -18.12
CA ARG A 58 -11.59 3.19 -18.48
C ARG A 58 -11.41 2.24 -19.65
N VAL A 59 -11.91 1.02 -19.50
CA VAL A 59 -11.78 -0.04 -20.52
C VAL A 59 -13.16 -0.50 -20.95
N GLN A 60 -13.44 -0.36 -22.25
CA GLN A 60 -14.63 -0.86 -22.92
C GLN A 60 -14.41 -2.31 -23.34
N TRP A 61 -14.76 -3.22 -22.45
CA TRP A 61 -14.69 -4.67 -22.68
C TRP A 61 -16.04 -5.27 -23.11
N LYS A 62 -17.11 -4.47 -23.03
CA LYS A 62 -18.45 -4.75 -23.56
C LYS A 62 -18.90 -3.59 -24.43
N LYS A 63 -19.45 -3.88 -25.60
CA LYS A 63 -20.02 -2.92 -26.53
C LYS A 63 -21.36 -3.45 -27.03
N ASP A 64 -22.40 -2.65 -26.91
CA ASP A 64 -23.76 -2.99 -27.38
C ASP A 64 -24.27 -4.35 -26.84
N GLY A 65 -24.00 -4.62 -25.56
CA GLY A 65 -24.36 -5.88 -24.89
C GLY A 65 -23.47 -7.08 -25.21
N ARG A 66 -22.56 -6.97 -26.20
CA ARG A 66 -21.64 -8.04 -26.63
C ARG A 66 -20.25 -7.86 -26.01
N LEU A 67 -19.55 -8.97 -25.77
CA LEU A 67 -18.15 -8.95 -25.35
C LEU A 67 -17.29 -8.53 -26.55
N VAL A 68 -16.39 -7.55 -26.34
CA VAL A 68 -15.43 -7.15 -27.38
C VAL A 68 -14.46 -8.29 -27.67
N ASN A 69 -14.02 -8.98 -26.62
CA ASN A 69 -13.21 -10.19 -26.72
C ASN A 69 -13.96 -11.36 -26.06
N PRO A 70 -14.32 -12.44 -26.79
CA PRO A 70 -15.05 -13.59 -26.25
C PRO A 70 -14.34 -14.32 -25.11
N HIS A 71 -13.01 -14.22 -25.02
CA HIS A 71 -12.22 -14.81 -23.95
C HIS A 71 -12.32 -14.03 -22.63
N ILE A 72 -12.79 -12.78 -22.65
CA ILE A 72 -12.93 -11.91 -21.48
C ILE A 72 -14.40 -11.84 -21.06
N LYS A 73 -14.87 -12.85 -20.31
CA LYS A 73 -16.27 -12.96 -19.88
C LYS A 73 -16.55 -12.22 -18.57
N THR A 74 -15.56 -12.10 -17.70
CA THR A 74 -15.69 -11.46 -16.38
C THR A 74 -14.71 -10.31 -16.17
N LYS A 75 -15.06 -9.38 -15.26
CA LYS A 75 -14.14 -8.29 -14.87
C LYS A 75 -12.85 -8.82 -14.24
N LYS A 76 -12.90 -9.98 -13.56
CA LYS A 76 -11.71 -10.63 -13.02
C LYS A 76 -10.78 -11.09 -14.16
N GLN A 77 -11.33 -11.77 -15.18
CA GLN A 77 -10.57 -12.17 -16.37
C GLN A 77 -9.98 -10.97 -17.11
N LEU A 78 -10.72 -9.86 -17.22
CA LEU A 78 -10.18 -8.62 -17.80
C LEU A 78 -8.92 -8.15 -17.06
N LEU A 79 -8.98 -8.10 -15.72
CA LEU A 79 -7.85 -7.70 -14.90
C LEU A 79 -6.68 -8.68 -15.00
N GLU A 80 -6.94 -9.99 -15.07
CA GLU A 80 -5.91 -11.01 -15.27
C GLU A 80 -5.24 -10.87 -16.64
N MET A 81 -6.00 -10.70 -17.72
CA MET A 81 -5.46 -10.54 -19.07
C MET A 81 -4.61 -9.28 -19.22
N ILE A 82 -5.08 -8.14 -18.70
CA ILE A 82 -4.30 -6.89 -18.69
C ILE A 82 -3.00 -7.10 -17.92
N SER A 83 -3.07 -7.72 -16.73
CA SER A 83 -1.91 -7.93 -15.88
C SER A 83 -0.88 -8.87 -16.54
N ILE A 84 -1.32 -9.96 -17.18
CA ILE A 84 -0.46 -10.87 -17.94
C ILE A 84 0.18 -10.14 -19.13
N THR A 85 -0.55 -9.28 -19.83
CA THR A 85 0.02 -8.46 -20.91
C THR A 85 1.11 -7.52 -20.37
N ILE A 86 0.90 -6.89 -19.20
CA ILE A 86 1.92 -6.07 -18.56
C ILE A 86 3.15 -6.91 -18.17
N GLN A 87 2.97 -8.09 -17.59
CA GLN A 87 4.07 -9.00 -17.24
C GLN A 87 4.92 -9.38 -18.47
N ARG A 88 4.30 -9.57 -19.64
CA ARG A 88 5.01 -9.83 -20.90
C ARG A 88 5.84 -8.63 -21.38
N LEU A 89 5.34 -7.41 -21.17
CA LEU A 89 6.03 -6.18 -21.55
C LEU A 89 7.12 -5.78 -20.55
N ARG A 90 6.90 -6.08 -19.27
CA ARG A 90 7.78 -5.75 -18.14
C ARG A 90 7.95 -6.95 -17.23
N PRO A 91 8.81 -7.92 -17.59
CA PRO A 91 9.00 -9.14 -16.82
C PRO A 91 9.55 -8.87 -15.41
N ASP A 92 10.32 -7.79 -15.23
CA ASP A 92 10.92 -7.39 -13.94
C ASP A 92 9.85 -7.09 -12.87
N ASN A 93 8.68 -6.63 -13.29
CA ASN A 93 7.56 -6.33 -12.39
C ASN A 93 6.69 -7.56 -12.08
N THR A 94 7.13 -8.77 -12.43
CA THR A 94 6.34 -10.00 -12.23
C THR A 94 6.58 -10.60 -10.84
N PRO A 95 5.54 -10.86 -10.03
CA PRO A 95 5.68 -11.54 -8.74
C PRO A 95 6.04 -13.02 -8.89
N LYS A 96 7.30 -13.35 -8.62
CA LYS A 96 7.83 -14.72 -8.62
C LYS A 96 7.80 -15.32 -7.21
N ALA A 97 7.44 -16.60 -7.10
CA ALA A 97 7.60 -17.38 -5.88
C ALA A 97 9.04 -17.92 -5.78
N PRO A 98 9.61 -18.12 -4.58
CA PRO A 98 9.02 -17.90 -3.26
C PRO A 98 8.87 -16.41 -2.90
N TYR A 99 7.78 -16.07 -2.21
CA TYR A 99 7.56 -14.70 -1.72
C TYR A 99 8.24 -14.51 -0.36
N ILE A 100 9.03 -13.45 -0.23
CA ILE A 100 9.64 -13.07 1.05
C ILE A 100 8.59 -12.35 1.88
N TYR A 101 8.40 -12.76 3.13
CA TYR A 101 7.50 -12.10 4.08
C TYR A 101 8.32 -11.46 5.19
N PRO A 102 7.92 -10.28 5.70
CA PRO A 102 8.53 -9.75 6.90
C PRO A 102 8.27 -10.72 8.05
N GLU A 103 9.33 -11.09 8.75
CA GLU A 103 9.23 -11.91 9.94
C GLU A 103 8.37 -11.17 10.98
N PRO A 104 7.38 -11.83 11.62
CA PRO A 104 6.60 -11.19 12.67
C PRO A 104 7.56 -10.70 13.76
N ALA A 105 7.52 -9.42 14.10
CA ALA A 105 8.25 -8.92 15.25
C ALA A 105 7.86 -9.77 16.47
N ALA A 106 8.84 -10.42 17.10
CA ALA A 106 8.61 -11.22 18.30
C ALA A 106 7.80 -10.38 19.30
N PRO A 107 6.75 -10.95 19.92
CA PRO A 107 5.98 -10.20 20.91
C PRO A 107 6.93 -9.71 21.99
N PRO A 108 6.78 -8.46 22.49
CA PRO A 108 7.58 -8.01 23.62
C PRO A 108 7.35 -8.99 24.76
N THR A 109 8.42 -9.66 25.19
CA THR A 109 8.41 -10.54 26.35
C THR A 109 7.96 -9.70 27.55
N SER A 110 6.68 -9.85 27.93
CA SER A 110 6.18 -9.25 29.15
C SER A 110 6.88 -9.94 30.32
N THR A 111 7.98 -9.37 30.80
CA THR A 111 8.50 -9.65 32.13
C THR A 111 7.44 -9.20 33.13
N LYS A 112 6.60 -10.14 33.54
CA LYS A 112 5.59 -9.96 34.58
C LYS A 112 6.33 -10.07 35.92
N PRO A 113 6.49 -9.01 36.73
CA PRO A 113 6.99 -9.18 38.09
C PRO A 113 5.94 -9.93 38.91
N ALA A 114 6.43 -10.85 39.74
CA ALA A 114 5.63 -11.71 40.58
C ALA A 114 4.72 -10.91 41.54
N LYS A 115 3.49 -11.41 41.71
CA LYS A 115 2.51 -10.93 42.70
C LYS A 115 3.07 -11.05 44.12
N SER A 116 3.08 -9.95 44.87
CA SER A 116 2.94 -9.98 46.33
C SER A 116 1.48 -9.64 46.69
N LYS A 117 0.92 -10.43 47.61
CA LYS A 117 -0.44 -10.28 48.16
C LYS A 117 -0.42 -9.22 49.27
N SER A 118 -1.34 -8.26 49.24
CA SER A 118 -2.07 -7.77 50.43
C SER A 118 -3.20 -6.81 50.04
N GLY A 119 -4.29 -6.83 50.84
CA GLY A 119 -5.14 -5.65 51.05
C GLY A 119 -6.42 -5.52 50.21
N SER A 120 -7.55 -5.89 50.81
CA SER A 120 -8.91 -5.53 50.41
C SER A 120 -9.13 -4.01 50.42
N SER A 121 -9.76 -3.44 49.39
CA SER A 121 -10.83 -2.43 49.55
C SER A 121 -11.60 -2.19 48.25
N LYS A 122 -12.89 -1.91 48.44
CA LYS A 122 -13.96 -1.76 47.46
C LYS A 122 -14.11 -0.27 47.15
N SER A 123 -14.03 0.16 45.89
CA SER A 123 -14.68 1.41 45.46
C SER A 123 -14.90 1.48 43.95
N SER A 124 -16.09 1.97 43.62
CA SER A 124 -16.64 2.32 42.32
C SER A 124 -15.80 3.35 41.55
N GLY A 125 -15.59 3.13 40.25
CA GLY A 125 -14.90 4.11 39.41
C GLY A 125 -15.04 3.83 37.92
N LYS A 126 -16.00 4.52 37.31
CA LYS A 126 -16.26 4.62 35.86
C LYS A 126 -14.98 5.03 35.12
N THR A 127 -14.42 4.16 34.27
CA THR A 127 -13.23 4.49 33.45
C THR A 127 -13.50 4.30 31.96
N LYS A 128 -13.19 5.39 31.25
CA LYS A 128 -13.24 5.58 29.80
C LYS A 128 -12.52 4.45 29.07
N SER A 129 -13.21 3.84 28.11
CA SER A 129 -12.59 2.95 27.13
C SER A 129 -11.59 3.74 26.28
N GLU A 130 -10.31 3.53 26.57
CA GLU A 130 -9.20 4.01 25.76
C GLU A 130 -9.22 3.24 24.44
N ALA A 131 -9.42 3.96 23.34
CA ALA A 131 -9.52 3.38 22.01
C ALA A 131 -8.18 2.72 21.64
N LYS A 132 -8.14 1.38 21.67
CA LYS A 132 -7.06 0.60 21.06
C LYS A 132 -6.91 1.02 19.59
N PRO A 133 -5.69 1.25 19.07
CA PRO A 133 -5.48 1.34 17.63
C PRO A 133 -5.99 0.06 16.97
N PRO A 134 -6.61 0.13 15.78
CA PRO A 134 -7.24 -1.03 15.17
C PRO A 134 -6.20 -2.12 14.94
N ALA A 135 -6.42 -3.29 15.52
CA ALA A 135 -5.61 -4.47 15.30
C ALA A 135 -5.59 -4.78 13.79
N GLN A 136 -4.44 -4.64 13.15
CA GLN A 136 -4.23 -5.17 11.80
C GLN A 136 -4.11 -6.70 11.91
N SER A 137 -5.25 -7.38 11.95
CA SER A 137 -5.36 -8.85 11.93
C SER A 137 -5.14 -9.43 10.53
N GLY A 138 -4.13 -8.93 9.81
CA GLY A 138 -3.78 -9.39 8.47
C GLY A 138 -2.55 -10.27 8.50
N ARG A 139 -2.54 -11.35 7.71
CA ARG A 139 -1.30 -12.06 7.37
C ARG A 139 -0.30 -11.04 6.79
N PRO A 140 1.01 -11.14 7.11
CA PRO A 140 2.00 -10.21 6.60
C PRO A 140 1.96 -10.18 5.06
N LEU A 141 2.08 -8.99 4.49
CA LEU A 141 2.22 -8.83 3.05
C LEU A 141 3.67 -9.14 2.67
N PRO A 142 3.93 -9.82 1.54
CA PRO A 142 5.28 -10.10 1.14
C PRO A 142 5.96 -8.80 0.69
N THR A 143 7.25 -8.73 0.98
CA THR A 143 8.11 -7.65 0.54
C THR A 143 8.30 -7.75 -0.98
N PRO A 144 8.14 -6.64 -1.71
CA PRO A 144 8.53 -6.61 -3.11
C PRO A 144 10.05 -6.86 -3.23
N PRO A 145 10.52 -7.43 -4.35
CA PRO A 145 11.95 -7.48 -4.67
C PRO A 145 12.53 -6.07 -4.81
N ASP A 146 13.84 -5.96 -4.99
CA ASP A 146 14.56 -4.67 -5.12
C ASP A 146 13.78 -3.66 -5.94
N SER A 147 13.59 -2.47 -5.36
CA SER A 147 12.75 -1.45 -5.96
C SER A 147 13.41 -0.86 -7.22
N PRO A 148 12.72 -0.81 -8.37
CA PRO A 148 13.22 -0.13 -9.55
C PRO A 148 13.39 1.37 -9.27
N PRO A 149 14.20 2.08 -10.08
CA PRO A 149 14.42 3.52 -9.91
C PRO A 149 13.08 4.28 -9.89
N LEU A 150 13.03 5.37 -9.12
CA LEU A 150 11.79 6.13 -8.87
C LEU A 150 11.04 6.52 -10.14
N ALA A 151 11.77 6.91 -11.20
CA ALA A 151 11.20 7.30 -12.49
C ALA A 151 10.41 6.17 -13.17
N SER A 152 10.80 4.90 -12.95
CA SER A 152 10.11 3.73 -13.50
C SER A 152 8.97 3.24 -12.61
N ARG A 153 8.98 3.65 -11.34
CA ARG A 153 8.05 3.18 -10.30
C ARG A 153 6.84 4.08 -10.13
N ILE A 154 6.95 5.35 -10.51
CA ILE A 154 5.99 6.40 -10.18
C ILE A 154 5.61 7.17 -11.43
N SER A 155 4.32 7.49 -11.56
CA SER A 155 3.84 8.32 -12.65
C SER A 155 4.49 9.71 -12.59
N PRO A 156 4.88 10.31 -13.74
CA PRO A 156 5.43 11.67 -13.77
C PRO A 156 4.44 12.73 -13.24
N TYR A 157 3.15 12.41 -13.20
CA TYR A 157 2.10 13.28 -12.67
C TYR A 157 1.85 13.10 -11.18
N SER A 158 2.66 12.30 -10.48
CA SER A 158 2.45 11.98 -9.08
C SER A 158 2.58 13.22 -8.18
N PRO A 159 1.57 13.52 -7.35
CA PRO A 159 1.68 14.60 -6.38
C PRO A 159 2.76 14.33 -5.32
N ALA A 160 3.22 13.09 -5.18
CA ALA A 160 4.28 12.73 -4.24
C ALA A 160 5.67 13.23 -4.70
N LEU A 161 5.84 13.49 -6.01
CA LEU A 161 7.07 14.08 -6.56
C LEU A 161 7.14 15.58 -6.27
N SER A 162 6.03 16.30 -6.42
CA SER A 162 5.97 17.75 -6.18
C SER A 162 5.93 18.12 -4.69
N SER A 163 5.35 17.27 -3.84
CA SER A 163 5.25 17.50 -2.40
C SER A 163 6.50 17.14 -1.60
N GLY A 164 7.55 16.61 -2.23
CA GLY A 164 8.80 16.22 -1.55
C GLY A 164 8.71 14.96 -0.70
N VAL A 165 7.52 14.38 -0.51
CA VAL A 165 7.25 13.21 0.34
C VAL A 165 8.12 11.99 -0.02
N LEU A 166 8.37 11.78 -1.32
CA LEU A 166 9.24 10.70 -1.79
C LEU A 166 10.73 10.95 -1.52
N ILE A 167 11.16 12.21 -1.51
CA ILE A 167 12.55 12.58 -1.22
C ILE A 167 12.82 12.46 0.28
N ASP A 168 11.89 12.93 1.11
CA ASP A 168 11.98 12.87 2.57
C ASP A 168 12.00 11.42 3.08
N THR A 169 11.24 10.53 2.45
CA THR A 169 11.24 9.09 2.81
C THR A 169 12.53 8.39 2.40
N VAL A 170 13.11 8.69 1.24
CA VAL A 170 14.43 8.16 0.86
C VAL A 170 15.52 8.69 1.78
N LYS A 171 15.49 10.00 2.09
CA LYS A 171 16.44 10.62 3.01
C LYS A 171 16.32 10.06 4.44
N ALA A 172 15.10 9.84 4.93
CA ALA A 172 14.86 9.21 6.22
C ALA A 172 15.31 7.74 6.25
N GLY A 173 15.16 7.01 5.14
CA GLY A 173 15.69 5.65 4.99
C GLY A 173 17.22 5.59 4.98
N MET A 174 17.88 6.59 4.37
CA MET A 174 19.35 6.73 4.39
C MET A 174 19.89 7.30 5.70
N SER A 175 19.04 7.92 6.52
CA SER A 175 19.40 8.50 7.82
C SER A 175 18.95 7.64 9.01
N ALA A 176 18.36 6.45 8.76
CA ALA A 176 18.12 5.48 9.81
C ALA A 176 19.49 4.92 10.22
N PRO A 177 20.00 5.21 11.43
CA PRO A 177 21.29 4.71 11.83
C PRO A 177 21.23 3.18 11.89
N ASP A 178 22.20 2.55 11.22
CA ASP A 178 22.64 1.20 11.50
C ASP A 178 22.71 1.03 13.02
N ALA A 179 22.05 0.00 13.55
CA ALA A 179 22.04 -0.29 14.97
C ALA A 179 23.42 -0.85 15.37
N GLY A 180 24.42 0.04 15.41
CA GLY A 180 25.79 -0.24 15.75
C GLY A 180 26.36 0.93 16.54
N ASN A 181 26.27 0.82 17.87
CA ASN A 181 27.18 1.38 18.87
C ASN A 181 27.86 2.74 18.58
N ALA A 182 27.39 3.83 19.22
CA ALA A 182 28.22 4.83 19.89
C ALA A 182 27.39 5.93 20.56
N ALA A 183 27.69 6.23 21.83
CA ALA A 183 27.35 7.47 22.53
C ALA A 183 28.00 8.67 21.81
N ILE A 184 27.60 9.96 21.89
CA ILE A 184 27.21 10.88 22.98
C ILE A 184 26.52 12.13 22.30
N PRO A 185 26.42 13.36 22.89
CA PRO A 185 25.52 13.94 23.91
C PRO A 185 24.40 14.85 23.32
N GLY A 186 23.57 15.41 24.22
CA GLY A 186 22.31 16.08 23.92
C GLY A 186 22.35 17.48 23.29
N ALA A 187 21.18 17.88 22.79
CA ALA A 187 20.75 19.26 22.62
C ALA A 187 19.22 19.35 22.49
N GLY A 188 18.60 20.25 23.26
CA GLY A 188 17.43 21.00 22.81
C GLY A 188 16.03 20.45 23.16
N ALA A 189 15.52 20.84 24.31
CA ALA A 189 14.10 20.82 24.64
C ALA A 189 13.29 21.79 23.74
N SER A 190 12.12 21.37 23.28
CA SER A 190 10.92 22.23 23.14
C SER A 190 9.70 21.41 22.74
N GLY A 191 8.87 21.08 23.74
CA GLY A 191 7.56 20.48 23.51
C GLY A 191 6.57 21.47 22.89
N LYS A 192 5.78 21.02 21.92
CA LYS A 192 4.60 21.75 21.44
C LYS A 192 3.41 20.81 21.20
N GLY A 193 2.49 20.88 22.15
CA GLY A 193 1.04 20.99 21.99
C GLY A 193 0.31 20.10 20.98
N LYS A 194 -0.49 19.16 21.50
CA LYS A 194 -1.58 18.50 20.76
C LYS A 194 -2.68 19.53 20.47
N ARG A 195 -2.90 19.90 19.20
CA ARG A 195 -4.09 20.66 18.79
C ARG A 195 -5.12 19.72 18.19
N LYS A 196 -6.29 19.64 18.80
CA LYS A 196 -7.47 18.90 18.31
C LYS A 196 -8.29 19.84 17.43
N VAL A 197 -8.46 19.49 16.16
CA VAL A 197 -9.32 20.22 15.22
C VAL A 197 -10.73 19.64 15.31
N LEU A 198 -11.69 20.45 15.73
CA LEU A 198 -13.13 20.16 15.59
C LEU A 198 -13.60 20.76 14.26
N ARG A 199 -14.27 19.98 13.41
CA ARG A 199 -14.99 20.53 12.26
C ARG A 199 -16.44 20.75 12.66
N VAL A 200 -16.91 21.99 12.51
CA VAL A 200 -18.34 22.33 12.54
C VAL A 200 -18.89 22.11 11.14
N ARG A 201 -20.03 21.44 11.04
CA ARG A 201 -20.75 21.18 9.80
C ARG A 201 -21.63 22.39 9.49
N GLY A 202 -21.39 23.03 8.35
CA GLY A 202 -22.41 23.77 7.61
C GLY A 202 -23.09 22.84 6.63
#